data_AF-A0AAD5N4P6-F1
#
_entry.id   AF-A0AAD5N4P6-F1
#
_cell.length_a   1.000
_cell.length_b   1.000
_cell.length_c   1.000
_cell.angle_alpha   90.00
_cell.angle_beta   90.00
_cell.angle_gamma   90.00
#
_symmetry.space_group_name_H-M   'P 1'
#
loop_
_entity.id
_entity.type
_entity.pdbx_description
1 polymer ?
#
loop_
_entity_poly.entity_id
_entity_poly.type
_entity_poly.pdbx_seq_one_letter_code
_entity_poly.pdbx_strand_id
1 'polypeptide(L)' 'MDRKCEGIAVVELHKARMKTADILRSTDFKPVSVCRAVKEIGGSEDRLRKGRPFTSYTREIVQKIHCQAQRNP' A
#
# COMPACT_ATOMS: atom_id res chain seq x y z
N MET A 1 4.91 24.14 -13.52
CA MET A 1 3.80 23.86 -12.59
C MET A 1 4.36 23.85 -11.17
N ASP A 2 3.79 24.68 -10.29
CA ASP A 2 4.24 24.81 -8.90
C ASP A 2 3.79 23.60 -8.07
N ARG A 3 4.74 22.93 -7.39
CA ARG A 3 4.48 21.73 -6.58
C ARG A 3 3.41 21.92 -5.50
N LYS A 4 3.21 23.15 -5.04
CA LYS A 4 2.16 23.50 -4.07
C LYS A 4 0.76 23.40 -4.69
N CYS A 5 0.60 23.83 -5.94
CA CYS A 5 -0.67 23.75 -6.66
C CYS A 5 -1.05 22.31 -6.99
N GLU A 6 -0.07 21.46 -7.33
CA GLU A 6 -0.28 20.02 -7.57
C GLU A 6 -0.84 19.31 -6.32
N GLY A 7 -0.29 19.62 -5.14
CA GLY A 7 -0.76 19.07 -3.87
C GLY A 7 -2.20 19.45 -3.56
N ILE A 8 -2.55 20.73 -3.72
CA ILE A 8 -3.92 21.24 -3.47
C ILE A 8 -4.93 20.54 -4.40
N ALA A 9 -4.60 20.44 -5.70
CA ALA A 9 -5.47 19.78 -6.68
C ALA A 9 -5.68 18.29 -6.37
N VAL A 10 -4.63 17.55 -5.97
CA VAL A 10 -4.77 16.14 -5.58
C VAL A 10 -5.66 15.96 -4.36
N VAL A 11 -5.57 16.86 -3.38
CA VAL A 11 -6.41 16.84 -2.18
C VAL A 11 -7.88 17.07 -2.53
N GLU A 12 -8.17 18.03 -3.41
CA GLU A 12 -9.54 18.30 -3.87
C GLU A 12 -10.15 17.12 -4.62
N LEU A 13 -9.40 16.51 -5.54
CA LEU A 13 -9.84 15.31 -6.27
C LEU A 13 -10.06 14.12 -5.33
N HIS A 14 -9.21 13.96 -4.31
CA HIS A 14 -9.39 12.92 -3.30
C HIS A 14 -10.63 13.17 -2.42
N LYS A 15 -10.91 14.42 -2.02
CA LYS A 15 -12.15 14.78 -1.31
C LYS A 15 -13.40 14.51 -2.15
N ALA A 16 -13.30 14.65 -3.48
CA ALA A 16 -14.33 14.22 -4.43
C ALA A 16 -14.45 12.69 -4.58
N ARG A 17 -13.77 11.91 -3.72
CA ARG A 17 -13.74 10.43 -3.70
C ARG A 17 -13.15 9.80 -4.96
N MET A 18 -12.34 10.52 -5.72
CA MET A 18 -11.59 9.91 -6.82
C MET A 18 -10.50 8.99 -6.26
N LYS A 19 -10.37 7.80 -6.84
CA LYS A 19 -9.29 6.88 -6.47
C LYS A 19 -7.97 7.44 -6.95
N THR A 20 -6.90 7.16 -6.22
CA THR A 20 -5.53 7.60 -6.58
C THR A 20 -5.14 7.15 -8.00
N ALA A 21 -5.58 5.96 -8.41
CA ALA A 21 -5.33 5.46 -9.77
C ALA A 21 -6.06 6.27 -10.86
N ASP A 22 -7.25 6.79 -10.58
CA ASP A 22 -8.00 7.63 -11.52
C ASP A 22 -7.38 9.02 -11.62
N ILE A 23 -6.94 9.59 -10.48
CA ILE A 23 -6.22 10.87 -10.44
C ILE A 23 -4.94 10.80 -11.28
N LEU A 24 -4.20 9.67 -11.20
CA LEU A 24 -3.00 9.45 -12.02
C LEU A 24 -3.27 9.28 -13.51
N ARG A 25 -4.49 8.86 -13.89
CA ARG A 25 -4.89 8.76 -15.29
C ARG A 25 -5.42 10.08 -15.85
N SER A 26 -6.02 10.91 -15.00
CA SER A 26 -6.65 12.17 -15.40
C SER A 26 -5.74 13.38 -15.29
N THR A 27 -4.53 13.23 -14.72
CA THR A 27 -3.57 14.33 -14.51
C THR A 27 -2.16 13.91 -14.93
N ASP A 28 -1.36 14.88 -15.38
CA ASP A 28 0.06 14.68 -15.69
C ASP A 28 0.96 14.75 -14.44
N PHE A 29 0.38 14.64 -13.25
CA PHE A 29 1.12 14.75 -12.00
C PHE A 29 2.03 13.54 -11.79
N LYS A 30 3.21 13.81 -11.24
CA LYS A 30 4.15 12.74 -10.92
C LYS A 30 3.52 11.76 -9.92
N PRO A 31 3.61 10.44 -10.16
CA PRO A 31 3.02 9.45 -9.27
C PRO A 31 3.45 9.58 -7.80
N VAL A 32 4.71 9.95 -7.59
CA VAL A 32 5.28 10.19 -6.25
C VAL A 32 4.58 11.35 -5.54
N SER A 33 4.30 12.45 -6.26
CA SER A 33 3.62 13.63 -5.71
C SER A 33 2.19 13.32 -5.30
N VAL A 34 1.43 12.63 -6.16
CA VAL A 34 0.04 12.24 -5.89
C VAL A 34 -0.04 11.29 -4.71
N CYS A 35 0.80 10.25 -4.68
CA CYS A 35 0.84 9.30 -3.57
C CYS A 35 1.20 9.96 -2.24
N ARG A 36 2.10 10.96 -2.27
CA ARG A 36 2.48 11.71 -1.08
C ARG A 36 1.34 12.58 -0.58
N ALA A 37 0.70 13.36 -1.45
CA ALA A 37 -0.44 14.21 -1.09
C ALA A 37 -1.62 13.41 -0.53
N VAL A 38 -1.95 12.26 -1.14
CA VAL A 38 -3.00 11.36 -0.64
C VAL A 38 -2.65 10.76 0.73
N LYS A 39 -1.36 10.46 0.99
CA LYS A 39 -0.93 9.99 2.32
C LYS A 39 -1.00 11.08 3.38
N GLU A 40 -0.61 12.30 3.05
CA GLU A 40 -0.60 13.44 3.98
C GLU A 40 -2.02 13.78 4.47
N ILE A 41 -3.06 13.50 3.68
CA ILE A 41 -4.47 13.68 4.06
C ILE A 41 -5.11 12.43 4.72
N GLY A 42 -4.30 11.42 5.07
CA GLY A 42 -4.80 10.21 5.74
C GLY A 42 -5.48 9.19 4.80
N GLY A 43 -5.38 9.35 3.47
CA GLY A 43 -5.93 8.44 2.47
C GLY A 43 -5.16 7.11 2.32
N SER A 44 -4.64 6.58 3.43
CA SER A 44 -3.73 5.44 3.49
C SER A 44 -4.43 4.11 3.79
N GLU A 45 -5.74 3.98 3.55
CA GLU A 45 -6.43 2.70 3.83
C GLU A 45 -6.29 1.65 2.70
N ASP A 46 -5.70 1.96 1.55
CA ASP A 46 -5.71 1.04 0.39
C ASP A 46 -4.36 0.37 0.06
N ARG A 47 -3.43 0.30 1.01
CA ARG A 47 -2.32 -0.65 0.88
C ARG A 47 -2.11 -1.41 2.19
N LEU A 48 -2.87 -2.50 2.32
CA LEU A 48 -2.27 -3.73 2.83
C LEU A 48 -0.99 -3.94 2.00
N ARG A 49 0.17 -3.61 2.57
CA ARG A 49 1.44 -4.06 2.01
C ARG A 49 1.32 -5.57 1.97
N LYS A 50 1.12 -6.14 0.79
CA LYS A 50 1.41 -7.55 0.51
C LYS A 50 2.94 -7.69 0.57
N GLY A 51 3.50 -7.49 1.77
CA GLY A 51 4.83 -7.95 2.09
C GLY A 51 4.82 -9.47 2.12
N ARG A 52 6.04 -10.04 2.10
CA ARG A 52 6.27 -11.46 2.33
C ARG A 52 5.39 -11.94 3.49
N PRO A 53 4.68 -13.07 3.37
CA PRO A 53 3.96 -13.63 4.51
C PRO A 53 4.93 -13.69 5.69
N PHE A 54 4.54 -13.11 6.82
CA PHE A 54 5.27 -13.31 8.05
C PHE A 54 5.11 -14.78 8.40
N THR A 55 6.05 -15.63 7.98
CA THR A 55 6.21 -16.95 8.59
C THR A 55 6.68 -16.68 10.01
N SER A 56 5.73 -16.54 10.93
CA SER A 56 6.02 -16.62 12.35
C SER A 56 6.56 -18.03 12.58
N TYR A 57 7.87 -18.19 12.62
CA TYR A 57 8.51 -19.41 13.09
C TYR A 57 8.36 -19.48 14.61
N THR A 58 7.13 -19.56 15.11
CA THR A 58 6.91 -19.96 16.49
C THR A 58 7.46 -21.37 16.65
N ARG A 59 7.99 -21.70 17.84
CA ARG A 59 8.56 -23.02 18.11
C ARG A 59 7.58 -24.14 17.75
N GLU A 60 6.28 -23.93 17.99
CA GLU A 60 5.23 -24.87 17.62
C GLU A 60 5.12 -25.13 16.12
N ILE A 61 5.24 -24.09 15.28
CA ILE A 61 5.14 -24.24 13.82
C ILE A 61 6.35 -25.00 13.29
N VAL A 62 7.56 -24.68 13.77
CA VAL A 62 8.78 -25.41 13.42
C VAL A 62 8.66 -26.89 13.81
N GLN A 63 8.16 -27.16 15.01
CA GLN A 63 8.02 -28.53 15.52
C GLN A 63 6.96 -29.33 14.76
N LYS A 64 5.84 -28.71 14.37
CA LYS A 64 4.83 -29.34 13.50
C LYS A 64 5.41 -29.71 12.14
N ILE A 65 6.16 -28.81 11.50
CA ILE A 65 6.83 -29.09 10.21
C ILE A 65 7.82 -30.25 10.35
N HIS A 66 8.64 -30.25 11.41
CA HIS A 66 9.62 -31.30 11.66
C HIS A 66 8.96 -32.67 11.87
N CYS A 67 7.88 -32.72 12.66
CA CYS A 67 7.11 -33.95 12.88
C CYS A 67 6.40 -34.44 11.61
N GLN A 68 5.98 -33.53 10.72
CA GLN A 68 5.31 -33.88 9.48
C GLN A 68 6.29 -34.42 8.43
N ALA A 69 7.49 -33.83 8.32
CA ALA A 69 8.57 -34.34 7.48
C ALA A 69 9.07 -35.73 7.91
N GLN A 70 9.03 -36.05 9.20
CA GLN A 70 9.39 -37.38 9.70
C GLN A 70 8.31 -38.45 9.48
N ARG A 71 7.07 -38.05 9.21
CA ARG A 71 5.94 -38.97 8.98
C ARG A 71 5.80 -39.42 7.53
N ASN A 72 6.36 -38.68 6.58
CA ASN A 72 6.47 -39.06 5.17
C ASN A 72 7.96 -39.04 4.77
N PRO A 73 8.69 -40.17 4.89
CA PRO A 73 10.06 -40.28 4.40
C PRO A 73 10.16 -40.15 2.87
#